data_AF-I3YGH1-F1
#
_entry.id   AF-I3YGH1-F1
#
_cell.length_a   1.000
_cell.length_b   1.000
_cell.length_c   1.000
_cell.angle_alpha   90.00
_cell.angle_beta   90.00
_cell.angle_gamma   90.00
#
_symmetry.space_group_name_H-M   'P 1'
#
loop_
_entity.id
_entity.type
_entity.pdbx_description
1 polymer ?
#
loop_
_entity_poly.entity_id
_entity_poly.type
_entity_poly.pdbx_seq_one_letter_code
_entity_poly.pdbx_strand_id
1 'polypeptide(L)'
;MSRLDSPFRNLLGSLIPVFLLVIVDVQVQPASASALVNCHDEARGMVSRIRADNCQGRQVTDAEAAAIRDRRRSYVKESFDANLNPTVPGKRLASIGAGFFVDTEGALLTNAHVVKDCGALVVSRPGGEMRPARLIAAEPGIDLALIKTDFRPQRGAVFAPPDALLPTRVSIIGYPNQGLAPLRPLLTAGGISAPNLQTAASRPISIHANVRPGNSGGPALDGAGRVVGVVFAAVDTPAVYKNTGRVVRDVGVAIPNRLSLSFLERSGVSPTTTGVTAKRDNLLKEANQFVARVECWR
;
A
#
# COMPACT_ATOMS: atom_id res chain seq x y z
N MET A 1 24.23 -80.38 4.01
CA MET A 1 23.85 -80.91 5.34
C MET A 1 24.78 -80.32 6.39
N SER A 2 24.18 -79.65 7.39
CA SER A 2 24.63 -79.53 8.78
C SER A 2 26.09 -79.16 9.06
N ARG A 3 26.32 -77.91 9.50
CA ARG A 3 27.38 -77.53 10.45
C ARG A 3 26.92 -76.29 11.21
N LEU A 4 27.15 -76.06 12.50
CA LEU A 4 27.74 -76.82 13.62
C LEU A 4 27.40 -75.95 14.85
N ASP A 5 26.84 -76.55 15.91
CA ASP A 5 26.60 -75.88 17.19
C ASP A 5 27.78 -76.10 18.15
N SER A 6 28.48 -75.00 18.46
CA SER A 6 29.12 -74.61 19.75
C SER A 6 30.17 -75.55 20.40
N PRO A 7 30.83 -75.24 21.56
CA PRO A 7 30.81 -74.04 22.41
C PRO A 7 32.20 -73.61 23.02
N PHE A 8 32.17 -72.56 23.88
CA PHE A 8 33.15 -72.21 24.94
C PHE A 8 34.51 -71.57 24.52
N ARG A 9 35.06 -70.51 25.13
CA ARG A 9 34.76 -69.73 26.36
C ARG A 9 35.71 -68.51 26.43
N ASN A 10 35.19 -67.38 26.93
CA ASN A 10 35.85 -66.28 27.65
C ASN A 10 37.06 -65.53 27.05
N LEU A 11 36.95 -64.21 26.91
CA LEU A 11 37.44 -63.28 27.95
C LEU A 11 36.88 -61.86 27.74
N LEU A 12 36.54 -61.24 28.87
CA LEU A 12 35.94 -59.91 29.01
C LEU A 12 36.86 -58.77 28.58
N GLY A 13 36.27 -57.76 27.93
CA GLY A 13 36.90 -56.47 27.63
C GLY A 13 35.85 -55.46 27.18
N SER A 14 34.90 -55.13 28.07
CA SER A 14 33.84 -54.15 27.83
C SER A 14 34.39 -52.73 27.85
N LEU A 15 34.60 -52.13 26.66
CA LEU A 15 34.80 -50.69 26.50
C LEU A 15 33.46 -50.04 26.12
N ILE A 16 32.73 -49.55 27.13
CA ILE A 16 31.59 -48.65 26.92
C ILE A 16 32.16 -47.24 26.76
N PRO A 17 31.98 -46.56 25.61
CA PRO A 17 32.39 -45.16 25.49
C PRO A 17 31.45 -44.33 26.37
N VAL A 18 32.00 -43.72 27.42
CA VAL A 18 31.30 -42.70 28.21
C VAL A 18 31.16 -41.47 27.33
N PHE A 19 30.02 -41.33 26.65
CA PHE A 19 29.64 -40.07 26.02
C PHE A 19 29.33 -39.08 27.14
N LEU A 20 30.26 -38.17 27.40
CA LEU A 20 30.06 -37.02 28.28
C LEU A 20 29.00 -36.12 27.62
N LEU A 21 27.76 -36.22 28.08
CA LEU A 21 26.66 -35.38 27.65
C LEU A 21 26.92 -33.96 28.19
N VAL A 22 27.49 -33.09 27.36
CA VAL A 22 27.59 -31.67 27.67
C VAL A 22 26.19 -31.09 27.54
N ILE A 23 25.48 -31.01 28.67
CA ILE A 23 24.23 -30.25 28.77
C ILE A 23 24.64 -28.78 28.70
N VAL A 24 24.52 -28.19 27.51
CA VAL A 24 24.57 -26.73 27.37
C VAL A 24 23.25 -26.23 27.92
N ASP A 25 23.25 -25.71 29.14
CA ASP A 25 22.15 -24.92 29.68
C ASP A 25 22.00 -23.68 28.78
N VAL A 26 21.13 -23.79 27.77
CA VAL A 26 20.69 -22.62 27.00
C VAL A 26 19.80 -21.82 27.94
N GLN A 27 20.41 -20.91 28.71
CA GLN A 27 19.68 -19.92 29.47
C GLN A 27 18.95 -19.00 28.49
N VAL A 28 17.69 -19.32 28.19
CA VAL A 28 16.78 -18.39 27.53
C VAL A 28 16.47 -17.30 28.55
N GLN A 29 17.26 -16.22 28.52
CA GLN A 29 16.97 -15.04 29.31
C GLN A 29 15.58 -14.52 28.91
N PRO A 30 14.68 -14.26 29.87
CA PRO A 30 13.38 -13.68 29.55
C PRO A 30 13.62 -12.32 28.91
N ALA A 31 13.16 -12.15 27.66
CA ALA A 31 13.23 -10.88 26.97
C ALA A 31 12.59 -9.80 27.85
N SER A 32 13.40 -8.86 28.34
CA SER A 32 12.88 -7.75 29.14
C SER A 32 11.82 -7.03 28.30
N ALA A 33 10.65 -6.79 28.89
CA ALA A 33 9.58 -6.12 28.18
C ALA A 33 9.97 -4.64 28.01
N SER A 34 10.53 -4.28 26.85
CA SER A 34 10.93 -2.91 26.55
C SER A 34 9.72 -1.97 26.69
N ALA A 35 9.93 -0.79 27.26
CA ALA A 35 8.89 0.19 27.49
C ALA A 35 8.15 0.61 26.20
N LEU A 36 6.90 1.05 26.35
CA LEU A 36 6.15 1.68 25.26
C LEU A 36 6.61 3.12 25.08
N VAL A 37 6.86 3.51 23.83
CA VAL A 37 7.30 4.85 23.43
C VAL A 37 6.40 5.41 22.33
N ASN A 38 6.37 6.74 22.18
CA ASN A 38 5.81 7.36 20.99
C ASN A 38 6.85 7.27 19.87
N CYS A 39 6.59 6.41 18.89
CA CYS A 39 7.44 6.28 17.72
C CYS A 39 6.90 7.14 16.58
N HIS A 40 7.68 8.12 16.13
CA HIS A 40 7.37 8.99 15.01
C HIS A 40 7.96 8.43 13.71
N ASP A 41 7.08 8.05 12.79
CA ASP A 41 7.42 7.79 11.39
C ASP A 41 7.38 9.11 10.62
N GLU A 42 8.57 9.72 10.45
CA GLU A 42 8.73 11.03 9.82
C GLU A 42 8.26 11.03 8.36
N ALA A 43 8.50 9.94 7.63
CA ALA A 43 8.07 9.80 6.24
C ALA A 43 6.54 9.85 6.08
N ARG A 44 5.80 9.22 7.01
CA ARG A 44 4.33 9.21 6.99
C ARG A 44 3.71 10.33 7.82
N GLY A 45 4.50 11.07 8.60
CA GLY A 45 4.01 12.05 9.58
C GLY A 45 3.05 11.42 10.58
N MET A 46 3.40 10.24 11.10
CA MET A 46 2.53 9.45 11.99
C MET A 46 3.24 9.10 13.29
N VAL A 47 2.50 9.14 14.40
CA VAL A 47 2.99 8.68 15.69
C VAL A 47 2.19 7.45 16.13
N SER A 48 2.89 6.39 16.51
CA SER A 48 2.32 5.16 17.07
C SER A 48 2.89 4.88 18.45
N ARG A 49 2.05 4.35 19.35
CA ARG A 49 2.50 3.89 20.67
C ARG A 49 2.89 2.41 20.56
N ILE A 50 4.18 2.15 20.52
CA ILE A 50 4.74 0.80 20.31
C ILE A 50 5.90 0.56 21.27
N ARG A 51 6.36 -0.69 21.35
CA ARG A 51 7.56 -1.02 22.11
C ARG A 51 8.79 -0.31 21.53
N ALA A 52 9.69 0.11 22.40
CA ALA A 52 10.91 0.84 22.03
C ALA A 52 11.80 0.07 21.04
N ASP A 53 11.92 -1.24 21.22
CA ASP A 53 12.68 -2.15 20.35
C ASP A 53 12.09 -2.25 18.92
N ASN A 54 10.80 -2.02 18.76
CA ASN A 54 10.10 -2.06 17.48
C ASN A 54 10.04 -0.69 16.78
N CYS A 55 10.56 0.38 17.39
CA CYS A 55 10.52 1.71 16.80
C CYS A 55 11.58 1.89 15.72
N GLN A 56 11.14 1.90 14.45
CA GLN A 56 12.00 2.17 13.28
C GLN A 56 12.16 3.67 12.99
N GLY A 57 11.54 4.54 13.78
CA GLY A 57 11.53 5.99 13.60
C GLY A 57 12.14 6.72 14.79
N ARG A 58 11.84 8.02 14.91
CA ARG A 58 12.33 8.83 16.03
C ARG A 58 11.42 8.65 17.25
N GLN A 59 11.99 8.38 18.41
CA GLN A 59 11.24 8.40 19.66
C GLN A 59 10.98 9.86 20.07
N VAL A 60 9.73 10.20 20.39
CA VAL A 60 9.30 11.57 20.66
C VAL A 60 8.65 11.68 22.04
N THR A 61 8.66 12.89 22.60
CA THR A 61 7.96 13.19 23.86
C THR A 61 6.44 13.13 23.67
N ASP A 62 5.69 13.03 24.77
CA ASP A 62 4.22 13.08 24.70
C ASP A 62 3.71 14.41 24.12
N ALA A 63 4.37 15.52 24.43
CA ALA A 63 4.05 16.84 23.90
C ALA A 63 4.28 16.92 22.39
N GLU A 64 5.43 16.43 21.90
CA GLU A 64 5.71 16.34 20.46
C GLU A 64 4.70 15.42 19.75
N ALA A 65 4.41 14.27 20.35
CA ALA A 65 3.44 13.31 19.83
C ALA A 65 2.04 13.91 19.70
N ALA A 66 1.60 14.68 20.70
CA ALA A 66 0.33 15.40 20.66
C ALA A 66 0.30 16.42 19.52
N ALA A 67 1.34 17.23 19.39
CA ALA A 67 1.45 18.24 18.32
C ALA A 67 1.40 17.61 16.91
N ILE A 68 2.02 16.44 16.71
CA ILE A 68 1.98 15.72 15.42
C ILE A 68 0.56 15.19 15.14
N ARG A 69 -0.10 14.58 16.15
CA ARG A 69 -1.47 14.08 16.03
C ARG A 69 -2.47 15.20 15.72
N ASP A 70 -2.31 16.35 16.37
CA ASP A 70 -3.17 17.51 16.16
C ASP A 70 -3.00 18.10 14.76
N ARG A 71 -1.76 18.24 14.27
CA ARG A 71 -1.49 18.67 12.89
C ARG A 71 -2.15 17.75 11.87
N ARG A 72 -2.05 16.43 12.08
CA ARG A 72 -2.70 15.44 11.21
C ARG A 72 -4.23 15.55 11.28
N ARG A 73 -4.80 15.74 12.47
CA ARG A 73 -6.24 15.92 12.66
C ARG A 73 -6.75 17.16 11.94
N SER A 74 -6.05 18.29 12.05
CA SER A 74 -6.40 19.54 11.35
C SER A 74 -6.36 19.36 9.84
N TYR A 75 -5.31 18.73 9.30
CA TYR A 75 -5.23 18.43 7.87
C TYR A 75 -6.41 17.58 7.38
N VAL A 76 -6.77 16.52 8.12
CA VAL A 76 -7.93 15.68 7.79
C VAL A 76 -9.21 16.51 7.83
N LYS A 77 -9.43 17.30 8.89
CA LYS A 77 -10.62 18.14 9.04
C LYS A 77 -10.76 19.14 7.89
N GLU A 78 -9.69 19.85 7.55
CA GLU A 78 -9.63 20.82 6.44
C GLU A 78 -9.84 20.16 5.07
N SER A 79 -9.56 18.86 4.96
CA SER A 79 -9.77 18.12 3.71
C SER A 79 -11.25 17.89 3.42
N PHE A 80 -12.14 17.94 4.42
CA PHE A 80 -13.58 17.62 4.29
C PHE A 80 -14.50 18.86 4.19
N ASP A 81 -13.99 20.00 3.70
CA ASP A 81 -14.85 21.17 3.47
C ASP A 81 -15.92 20.89 2.40
N ALA A 82 -17.15 20.68 2.85
CA ALA A 82 -18.27 20.23 2.02
C ALA A 82 -18.77 21.30 1.03
N ASN A 83 -18.44 22.58 1.25
CA ASN A 83 -18.90 23.69 0.40
C ASN A 83 -18.17 23.76 -0.95
N LEU A 84 -17.12 22.95 -1.12
CA LEU A 84 -16.30 22.91 -2.32
C LEU A 84 -16.49 21.62 -3.12
N ASN A 85 -17.56 20.86 -2.82
CA ASN A 85 -17.87 19.68 -3.61
C ASN A 85 -18.23 20.13 -5.03
N PRO A 86 -17.49 19.64 -6.04
CA PRO A 86 -17.71 20.05 -7.41
C PRO A 86 -19.08 19.62 -7.90
N THR A 87 -19.63 20.36 -8.87
CA THR A 87 -20.88 20.02 -9.55
C THR A 87 -20.69 20.10 -11.05
N VAL A 88 -21.14 19.09 -11.78
CA VAL A 88 -21.22 19.13 -13.24
C VAL A 88 -22.68 19.38 -13.64
N PRO A 89 -22.99 20.46 -14.39
CA PRO A 89 -24.36 20.79 -14.77
C PRO A 89 -25.08 19.61 -15.45
N GLY A 90 -26.28 19.30 -14.96
CA GLY A 90 -27.12 18.23 -15.52
C GLY A 90 -26.62 16.81 -15.27
N LYS A 91 -25.61 16.61 -14.41
CA LYS A 91 -25.08 15.29 -14.06
C LYS A 91 -25.04 15.05 -12.56
N ARG A 92 -25.19 13.78 -12.17
CA ARG A 92 -25.02 13.34 -10.78
C ARG A 92 -23.69 12.64 -10.60
N LEU A 93 -23.00 12.95 -9.51
CA LEU A 93 -21.78 12.26 -9.11
C LEU A 93 -22.11 10.78 -8.84
N ALA A 94 -21.51 9.88 -9.62
CA ALA A 94 -21.78 8.45 -9.60
C ALA A 94 -20.72 7.68 -8.82
N SER A 95 -19.44 8.05 -8.97
CA SER A 95 -18.33 7.42 -8.25
C SER A 95 -17.18 8.41 -8.04
N ILE A 96 -16.39 8.13 -7.02
CA ILE A 96 -15.17 8.87 -6.70
C ILE A 96 -14.06 7.84 -6.50
N GLY A 97 -12.96 8.05 -7.19
CA GLY A 97 -11.72 7.30 -7.03
C GLY A 97 -10.53 8.22 -6.84
N ALA A 98 -9.38 7.60 -6.66
CA ALA A 98 -8.09 8.24 -6.77
C ALA A 98 -7.47 7.87 -8.12
N GLY A 99 -6.49 8.67 -8.52
CA GLY A 99 -5.58 8.32 -9.59
C GLY A 99 -4.33 9.14 -9.47
N PHE A 100 -3.37 8.85 -10.34
CA PHE A 100 -2.09 9.53 -10.29
C PHE A 100 -1.50 9.72 -11.68
N PHE A 101 -0.90 10.89 -11.87
CA PHE A 101 -0.24 11.25 -13.09
C PHE A 101 0.98 10.38 -13.32
N VAL A 102 1.12 9.88 -14.55
CA VAL A 102 2.24 9.04 -14.99
C VAL A 102 3.21 9.78 -15.90
N ASP A 103 2.82 10.98 -16.35
CA ASP A 103 3.64 11.92 -17.12
C ASP A 103 3.40 13.38 -16.65
N THR A 104 4.09 14.35 -17.26
CA THR A 104 3.88 15.79 -17.05
C THR A 104 2.85 16.41 -18.01
N GLU A 105 2.33 15.61 -18.94
CA GLU A 105 1.38 16.05 -19.96
C GLU A 105 -0.07 15.77 -19.56
N GLY A 106 -0.32 15.23 -18.37
CA GLY A 106 -1.65 15.02 -17.81
C GLY A 106 -2.25 13.64 -18.10
N ALA A 107 -1.44 12.64 -18.49
CA ALA A 107 -1.89 11.25 -18.48
C ALA A 107 -1.95 10.73 -17.04
N LEU A 108 -3.08 10.13 -16.67
CA LEU A 108 -3.41 9.75 -15.31
C LEU A 108 -3.90 8.30 -15.27
N LEU A 109 -3.26 7.48 -14.45
CA LEU A 109 -3.64 6.09 -14.21
C LEU A 109 -4.66 6.01 -13.06
N THR A 110 -5.70 5.22 -13.25
CA THR A 110 -6.73 4.92 -12.24
C THR A 110 -7.31 3.52 -12.50
N ASN A 111 -8.38 3.14 -11.80
CA ASN A 111 -9.06 1.87 -12.04
C ASN A 111 -10.11 1.97 -13.15
N ALA A 112 -10.32 0.86 -13.86
CA ALA A 112 -11.34 0.78 -14.91
C ALA A 112 -12.76 0.93 -14.34
N HIS A 113 -13.04 0.34 -13.18
CA HIS A 113 -14.36 0.45 -12.54
C HIS A 113 -14.68 1.88 -12.07
N VAL A 114 -13.67 2.71 -11.77
CA VAL A 114 -13.86 4.12 -11.39
C VAL A 114 -14.43 4.91 -12.56
N VAL A 115 -13.96 4.63 -13.78
CA VAL A 115 -14.32 5.38 -15.00
C VAL A 115 -15.43 4.71 -15.83
N LYS A 116 -16.05 3.65 -15.30
CA LYS A 116 -17.02 2.84 -16.03
C LYS A 116 -18.38 3.55 -16.19
N ASP A 117 -18.88 3.57 -17.42
CA ASP A 117 -20.18 4.13 -17.82
C ASP A 117 -20.35 5.60 -17.34
N CYS A 118 -19.28 6.38 -17.38
CA CYS A 118 -19.33 7.81 -17.02
C CYS A 118 -19.83 8.63 -18.21
N GLY A 119 -20.83 9.48 -17.97
CA GLY A 119 -21.26 10.50 -18.93
C GLY A 119 -20.32 11.70 -18.99
N ALA A 120 -19.56 11.96 -17.92
CA ALA A 120 -18.40 12.86 -17.92
C ALA A 120 -17.35 12.38 -16.91
N LEU A 121 -16.07 12.56 -17.25
CA LEU A 121 -14.95 12.35 -16.35
C LEU A 121 -14.36 13.69 -15.95
N VAL A 122 -14.17 13.88 -14.65
CA VAL A 122 -13.54 15.07 -14.09
C VAL A 122 -12.37 14.64 -13.21
N VAL A 123 -11.26 15.35 -13.31
CA VAL A 123 -10.11 15.21 -12.42
C VAL A 123 -10.04 16.46 -11.55
N SER A 124 -9.79 16.29 -10.26
CA SER A 124 -9.53 17.43 -9.36
C SER A 124 -8.21 17.27 -8.61
N ARG A 125 -7.39 18.33 -8.60
CA ARG A 125 -6.12 18.35 -7.86
C ARG A 125 -6.32 18.72 -6.38
N PRO A 126 -5.34 18.44 -5.50
CA PRO A 126 -5.39 18.89 -4.11
C PRO A 126 -5.64 20.41 -4.05
N GLY A 127 -6.75 20.82 -3.43
CA GLY A 127 -7.17 22.23 -3.40
C GLY A 127 -8.37 22.58 -4.27
N GLY A 128 -8.89 21.63 -5.06
CA GLY A 128 -10.22 21.73 -5.69
C GLY A 128 -10.24 22.24 -7.13
N GLU A 129 -9.10 22.59 -7.73
CA GLU A 129 -9.06 22.88 -9.17
C GLU A 129 -9.52 21.63 -9.94
N MET A 130 -10.47 21.82 -10.85
CA MET A 130 -11.04 20.77 -11.68
C MET A 130 -10.68 20.94 -13.15
N ARG A 131 -10.51 19.82 -13.85
CA ARG A 131 -10.44 19.78 -15.31
C ARG A 131 -11.24 18.59 -15.84
N PRO A 132 -11.88 18.70 -17.01
CA PRO A 132 -12.44 17.55 -17.68
C PRO A 132 -11.32 16.56 -18.03
N ALA A 133 -11.70 15.30 -18.20
CA ALA A 133 -10.82 14.25 -18.65
C ALA A 133 -11.52 13.39 -19.71
N ARG A 134 -10.71 12.70 -20.51
CA ARG A 134 -11.17 11.73 -21.50
C ARG A 134 -10.50 10.39 -21.25
N LEU A 135 -11.23 9.31 -21.51
CA LEU A 135 -10.69 7.97 -21.48
C LEU A 135 -9.74 7.78 -22.68
N ILE A 136 -8.54 7.25 -22.42
CA ILE A 136 -7.54 6.90 -23.45
C ILE A 136 -7.56 5.40 -23.71
N ALA A 137 -7.46 4.63 -22.64
CA ALA A 137 -7.46 3.18 -22.67
C ALA A 137 -8.08 2.64 -21.37
N ALA A 138 -8.71 1.48 -21.45
CA ALA A 138 -9.19 0.74 -20.28
C ALA A 138 -9.02 -0.76 -20.53
N GLU A 139 -8.61 -1.47 -19.49
CA GLU A 139 -8.51 -2.93 -19.49
C GLU A 139 -9.25 -3.48 -18.26
N PRO A 140 -10.57 -3.74 -18.37
CA PRO A 140 -11.38 -4.20 -17.25
C PRO A 140 -10.90 -5.51 -16.61
N GLY A 141 -10.22 -6.38 -17.38
CA GLY A 141 -9.68 -7.66 -16.89
C GLY A 141 -8.58 -7.53 -15.83
N ILE A 142 -7.86 -6.41 -15.82
CA ILE A 142 -6.86 -6.07 -14.79
C ILE A 142 -7.23 -4.81 -14.00
N ASP A 143 -8.43 -4.28 -14.26
CA ASP A 143 -9.01 -3.08 -13.67
C ASP A 143 -8.11 -1.84 -13.70
N LEU A 144 -7.50 -1.57 -14.85
CA LEU A 144 -6.74 -0.35 -15.09
C LEU A 144 -7.39 0.49 -16.18
N ALA A 145 -7.33 1.81 -16.00
CA ALA A 145 -7.68 2.78 -17.02
C ALA A 145 -6.68 3.92 -17.05
N LEU A 146 -6.38 4.38 -18.26
CA LEU A 146 -5.61 5.57 -18.55
C LEU A 146 -6.56 6.65 -19.02
N ILE A 147 -6.56 7.80 -18.33
CA ILE A 147 -7.30 8.99 -18.74
C ILE A 147 -6.34 10.15 -19.02
N LYS A 148 -6.79 11.12 -19.79
CA LYS A 148 -6.03 12.34 -20.13
C LYS A 148 -6.82 13.57 -19.75
N THR A 149 -6.12 14.56 -19.20
CA THR A 149 -6.67 15.85 -18.78
C THR A 149 -5.67 16.96 -19.05
N ASP A 150 -6.12 18.22 -18.99
CA ASP A 150 -5.29 19.38 -19.33
C ASP A 150 -4.41 19.87 -18.17
N PHE A 151 -4.39 19.14 -17.06
CA PHE A 151 -3.42 19.38 -16.00
C PHE A 151 -1.98 19.15 -16.49
N ARG A 152 -1.07 19.94 -15.93
CA ARG A 152 0.38 19.81 -16.10
C ARG A 152 1.01 19.62 -14.71
N PRO A 153 1.07 18.38 -14.20
CA PRO A 153 1.73 18.11 -12.92
C PRO A 153 3.23 18.36 -13.06
N GLN A 154 3.89 18.70 -11.96
CA GLN A 154 5.34 18.96 -11.97
C GLN A 154 6.16 17.71 -12.33
N ARG A 155 5.61 16.53 -12.02
CA ARG A 155 6.18 15.22 -12.35
C ARG A 155 5.08 14.16 -12.43
N GLY A 156 5.37 13.08 -13.15
CA GLY A 156 4.65 11.82 -13.01
C GLY A 156 5.13 11.03 -11.79
N ALA A 157 4.37 10.01 -11.41
CA ALA A 157 4.78 9.05 -10.41
C ALA A 157 5.95 8.19 -10.91
N VAL A 158 6.86 7.83 -9.99
CA VAL A 158 7.93 6.87 -10.25
C VAL A 158 7.51 5.51 -9.74
N PHE A 159 7.64 4.48 -10.57
CA PHE A 159 7.32 3.10 -10.23
C PHE A 159 8.56 2.39 -9.70
N ALA A 160 8.36 1.51 -8.72
CA ALA A 160 9.35 0.49 -8.40
C ALA A 160 9.46 -0.49 -9.58
N PRO A 161 10.65 -1.05 -9.87
CA PRO A 161 10.82 -2.06 -10.90
C PRO A 161 9.84 -3.23 -10.73
N PRO A 162 9.37 -3.86 -11.82
CA PRO A 162 8.35 -4.93 -11.76
C PRO A 162 8.81 -6.18 -10.99
N ASP A 163 10.12 -6.38 -10.88
CA ASP A 163 10.82 -7.46 -10.18
C ASP A 163 11.35 -7.04 -8.79
N ALA A 164 11.07 -5.80 -8.36
CA ALA A 164 11.44 -5.35 -7.03
C ALA A 164 10.74 -6.18 -5.94
N LEU A 165 11.47 -6.43 -4.86
CA LEU A 165 10.90 -7.05 -3.66
C LEU A 165 9.84 -6.13 -3.05
N LEU A 166 8.71 -6.71 -2.66
CA LEU A 166 7.64 -5.98 -2.00
C LEU A 166 8.10 -5.47 -0.61
N PRO A 167 7.87 -4.18 -0.30
CA PRO A 167 8.26 -3.62 1.00
C PRO A 167 7.36 -4.14 2.12
N THR A 168 7.86 -4.17 3.36
CA THR A 168 7.04 -4.52 4.53
C THR A 168 5.94 -3.50 4.79
N ARG A 169 6.23 -2.21 4.59
CA ARG A 169 5.30 -1.11 4.87
C ARG A 169 5.02 -0.32 3.61
N VAL A 170 3.75 0.04 3.43
CA VAL A 170 3.27 0.86 2.30
C VAL A 170 2.43 2.02 2.79
N SER A 171 2.30 3.03 1.95
CA SER A 171 1.42 4.17 2.17
C SER A 171 0.49 4.30 0.98
N ILE A 172 -0.80 4.19 1.22
CA ILE A 172 -1.83 4.39 0.19
C ILE A 172 -2.21 5.87 0.20
N ILE A 173 -2.17 6.50 -0.97
CA ILE A 173 -2.60 7.89 -1.15
C ILE A 173 -3.91 7.89 -1.93
N GLY A 174 -4.97 8.44 -1.36
CA GLY A 174 -6.28 8.45 -1.99
C GLY A 174 -7.26 9.43 -1.35
N TYR A 175 -8.52 9.37 -1.78
CA TYR A 175 -9.57 10.30 -1.34
C TYR A 175 -10.70 9.52 -0.67
N PRO A 176 -10.45 8.87 0.50
CA PRO A 176 -11.40 7.95 1.09
C PRO A 176 -12.73 8.65 1.41
N ASN A 177 -13.78 8.23 0.72
CA ASN A 177 -15.12 8.78 0.84
C ASN A 177 -15.80 8.19 2.08
N GLN A 178 -16.24 9.06 2.99
CA GLN A 178 -17.01 8.71 4.19
C GLN A 178 -18.35 9.46 4.24
N GLY A 179 -19.02 9.60 3.09
CA GLY A 179 -20.22 10.43 2.93
C GLY A 179 -19.89 11.87 2.51
N LEU A 180 -18.63 12.27 2.63
CA LEU A 180 -18.03 13.47 2.05
C LEU A 180 -16.74 13.06 1.33
N ALA A 181 -16.46 13.69 0.20
CA ALA A 181 -15.25 13.44 -0.58
C ALA A 181 -14.18 14.45 -0.20
N PRO A 182 -13.01 14.02 0.32
CA PRO A 182 -12.00 14.97 0.70
C PRO A 182 -11.47 15.71 -0.54
N LEU A 183 -11.13 16.99 -0.40
CA LEU A 183 -10.55 17.84 -1.47
C LEU A 183 -9.03 17.68 -1.57
N ARG A 184 -8.43 17.07 -0.55
CA ARG A 184 -7.00 16.76 -0.48
C ARG A 184 -6.86 15.26 -0.21
N PRO A 185 -5.83 14.61 -0.76
CA PRO A 185 -5.67 13.19 -0.55
C PRO A 185 -5.22 12.91 0.88
N LEU A 186 -5.61 11.76 1.41
CA LEU A 186 -5.21 11.28 2.72
C LEU A 186 -4.22 10.13 2.57
N LEU A 187 -3.26 10.06 3.49
CA LEU A 187 -2.33 8.95 3.61
C LEU A 187 -2.90 7.88 4.55
N THR A 188 -3.14 6.69 4.01
CA THR A 188 -3.51 5.47 4.75
C THR A 188 -2.27 4.58 4.87
N ALA A 189 -1.79 4.34 6.09
CA ALA A 189 -0.67 3.42 6.31
C ALA A 189 -1.14 1.97 6.17
N GLY A 190 -0.27 1.13 5.63
CA GLY A 190 -0.51 -0.30 5.51
C GLY A 190 0.77 -1.13 5.58
N GLY A 191 0.58 -2.44 5.67
CA GLY A 191 1.64 -3.44 5.56
C GLY A 191 1.31 -4.47 4.50
N ILE A 192 2.30 -4.92 3.74
CA ILE A 192 2.11 -6.01 2.78
C ILE A 192 2.08 -7.33 3.54
N SER A 193 1.09 -8.19 3.26
CA SER A 193 0.90 -9.47 3.98
C SER A 193 2.04 -10.48 3.76
N ALA A 194 2.65 -10.45 2.58
CA ALA A 194 3.76 -11.33 2.20
C ALA A 194 4.92 -10.49 1.62
N PRO A 195 5.65 -9.75 2.47
CA PRO A 195 6.75 -8.90 2.02
C PRO A 195 7.95 -9.74 1.57
N ASN A 196 8.92 -9.12 0.89
CA ASN A 196 10.14 -9.77 0.38
C ASN A 196 9.89 -10.90 -0.63
N LEU A 197 8.69 -10.97 -1.19
CA LEU A 197 8.43 -11.76 -2.40
C LEU A 197 8.54 -10.84 -3.60
N GLN A 198 9.12 -11.36 -4.69
CA GLN A 198 8.87 -10.79 -6.00
C GLN A 198 7.39 -11.02 -6.31
N THR A 199 6.73 -10.03 -6.92
CA THR A 199 5.36 -10.25 -7.38
C THR A 199 5.40 -11.40 -8.40
N ALA A 200 4.78 -12.54 -8.07
CA ALA A 200 4.46 -13.53 -9.09
C ALA A 200 3.60 -12.80 -10.12
N ALA A 201 3.98 -12.87 -11.40
CA ALA A 201 3.72 -11.88 -12.46
C ALA A 201 2.32 -11.24 -12.54
N SER A 202 1.27 -11.88 -12.00
CA SER A 202 -0.11 -11.40 -12.06
C SER A 202 -0.89 -11.56 -10.74
N ARG A 203 -0.22 -11.91 -9.62
CA ARG A 203 -0.92 -12.08 -8.34
C ARG A 203 -1.19 -10.72 -7.69
N PRO A 204 -2.44 -10.45 -7.25
CA PRO A 204 -2.74 -9.24 -6.51
C PRO A 204 -1.94 -9.14 -5.20
N ILE A 205 -1.50 -7.93 -4.86
CA ILE A 205 -0.79 -7.63 -3.63
C ILE A 205 -1.82 -7.44 -2.51
N SER A 206 -1.74 -8.27 -1.47
CA SER A 206 -2.56 -8.11 -0.27
C SER A 206 -1.93 -7.09 0.67
N ILE A 207 -2.71 -6.09 1.08
CA ILE A 207 -2.30 -5.00 1.95
C ILE A 207 -3.18 -5.00 3.20
N HIS A 208 -2.59 -5.11 4.37
CA HIS A 208 -3.26 -4.83 5.63
C HIS A 208 -3.35 -3.31 5.82
N ALA A 209 -4.52 -2.75 5.52
CA ALA A 209 -4.82 -1.32 5.62
C ALA A 209 -6.33 -1.08 5.64
N ASN A 210 -6.75 0.04 6.23
CA ASN A 210 -8.13 0.52 6.20
C ASN A 210 -8.44 1.16 4.83
N VAL A 211 -8.52 0.33 3.79
CA VAL A 211 -8.88 0.75 2.43
C VAL A 211 -10.39 1.01 2.36
N ARG A 212 -10.78 2.12 1.72
CA ARG A 212 -12.17 2.54 1.55
C ARG A 212 -12.44 2.98 0.12
N PRO A 213 -13.71 3.05 -0.31
CA PRO A 213 -14.08 3.75 -1.54
C PRO A 213 -13.39 5.11 -1.63
N GLY A 214 -12.86 5.46 -2.80
CA GLY A 214 -12.03 6.65 -3.00
C GLY A 214 -10.52 6.44 -2.86
N ASN A 215 -10.06 5.31 -2.30
CA ASN A 215 -8.66 4.88 -2.46
C ASN A 215 -8.42 4.13 -3.78
N SER A 216 -9.47 3.54 -4.36
CA SER A 216 -9.44 2.83 -5.65
C SER A 216 -8.85 3.70 -6.74
N GLY A 217 -7.83 3.19 -7.42
CA GLY A 217 -7.02 3.82 -8.45
C GLY A 217 -5.82 4.62 -7.92
N GLY A 218 -5.73 4.81 -6.60
CA GLY A 218 -4.63 5.51 -5.96
C GLY A 218 -3.35 4.65 -5.86
N PRO A 219 -2.17 5.27 -5.73
CA PRO A 219 -0.92 4.55 -5.61
C PRO A 219 -0.72 3.99 -4.20
N ALA A 220 -0.22 2.75 -4.12
CA ALA A 220 0.47 2.24 -2.95
C ALA A 220 1.96 2.56 -3.09
N LEU A 221 2.51 3.31 -2.14
CA LEU A 221 3.89 3.84 -2.18
C LEU A 221 4.79 3.12 -1.17
N ASP A 222 6.03 2.85 -1.56
CA ASP A 222 7.10 2.44 -0.64
C ASP A 222 7.66 3.63 0.16
N GLY A 223 8.64 3.37 1.04
CA GLY A 223 9.29 4.41 1.84
C GLY A 223 10.10 5.44 1.05
N ALA A 224 10.40 5.17 -0.23
CA ALA A 224 11.09 6.11 -1.13
C ALA A 224 10.10 6.92 -2.00
N GLY A 225 8.80 6.67 -1.86
CA GLY A 225 7.76 7.31 -2.67
C GLY A 225 7.56 6.70 -4.05
N ARG A 226 8.09 5.50 -4.29
CA ARG A 226 7.86 4.77 -5.53
C ARG A 226 6.55 3.98 -5.45
N VAL A 227 5.80 3.98 -6.54
CA VAL A 227 4.59 3.15 -6.68
C VAL A 227 5.01 1.68 -6.67
N VAL A 228 4.44 0.88 -5.79
CA VAL A 228 4.61 -0.59 -5.76
C VAL A 228 3.36 -1.34 -6.24
N GLY A 229 2.25 -0.63 -6.39
CA GLY A 229 1.02 -1.12 -7.00
C GLY A 229 -0.09 -0.07 -7.03
N VAL A 230 -1.17 -0.39 -7.74
CA VAL A 230 -2.37 0.46 -7.85
C VAL A 230 -3.47 -0.15 -6.99
N VAL A 231 -4.00 0.60 -6.03
CA VAL A 231 -5.05 0.09 -5.14
C VAL A 231 -6.31 -0.16 -5.94
N PHE A 232 -6.85 -1.38 -5.88
CA PHE A 232 -8.08 -1.79 -6.57
C PHE A 232 -9.30 -1.46 -5.71
N ALA A 233 -9.42 -2.10 -4.54
CA ALA A 233 -10.49 -1.90 -3.59
C ALA A 233 -10.15 -2.59 -2.26
N ALA A 234 -11.01 -2.40 -1.25
CA ALA A 234 -11.04 -3.29 -0.10
C ALA A 234 -11.64 -4.65 -0.51
N VAL A 235 -11.21 -5.72 0.16
CA VAL A 235 -11.86 -7.03 0.05
C VAL A 235 -13.32 -6.90 0.49
N ASP A 236 -14.25 -7.38 -0.33
CA ASP A 236 -15.68 -7.45 -0.02
C ASP A 236 -15.90 -8.46 1.12
N THR A 237 -15.91 -7.95 2.35
CA THR A 237 -16.08 -8.75 3.57
C THR A 237 -17.37 -9.58 3.54
N PRO A 238 -18.55 -9.03 3.16
CA PRO A 238 -19.75 -9.84 2.93
C PRO A 238 -19.56 -11.00 1.94
N ALA A 239 -18.96 -10.76 0.77
CA ALA A 239 -18.74 -11.82 -0.22
C ALA A 239 -17.77 -12.90 0.28
N VAL A 240 -16.68 -12.50 0.93
CA VAL A 240 -15.73 -13.44 1.54
C VAL A 240 -16.37 -14.22 2.67
N TYR A 241 -17.17 -13.58 3.51
CA TYR A 241 -17.87 -14.26 4.61
C TYR A 241 -18.87 -15.29 4.07
N LYS A 242 -19.65 -14.94 3.05
CA LYS A 242 -20.58 -15.88 2.38
C LYS A 242 -19.85 -17.13 1.85
N ASN A 243 -18.64 -16.97 1.33
CA ASN A 243 -17.90 -18.07 0.70
C ASN A 243 -16.99 -18.85 1.66
N THR A 244 -16.53 -18.24 2.76
CA THR A 244 -15.49 -18.82 3.62
C THR A 244 -15.86 -18.90 5.10
N GLY A 245 -16.97 -18.26 5.51
CA GLY A 245 -17.33 -18.08 6.92
C GLY A 245 -16.41 -17.13 7.69
N ARG A 246 -15.42 -16.51 7.04
CA ARG A 246 -14.42 -15.64 7.69
C ARG A 246 -14.73 -14.18 7.45
N VAL A 247 -14.73 -13.40 8.53
CA VAL A 247 -14.77 -11.95 8.46
C VAL A 247 -13.35 -11.46 8.20
N VAL A 248 -13.12 -10.85 7.05
CA VAL A 248 -11.86 -10.18 6.72
C VAL A 248 -12.04 -8.68 6.87
N ARG A 249 -11.28 -8.06 7.77
CA ARG A 249 -11.26 -6.61 7.96
C ARG A 249 -9.91 -6.06 7.56
N ASP A 250 -9.89 -4.80 7.12
CA ASP A 250 -8.66 -4.05 6.83
C ASP A 250 -7.72 -4.77 5.84
N VAL A 251 -8.29 -5.46 4.85
CA VAL A 251 -7.53 -6.02 3.74
C VAL A 251 -7.88 -5.26 2.46
N GLY A 252 -6.90 -4.49 1.98
CA GLY A 252 -6.88 -3.92 0.65
C GLY A 252 -6.17 -4.84 -0.34
N VAL A 253 -6.48 -4.64 -1.61
CA VAL A 253 -5.80 -5.32 -2.72
C VAL A 253 -5.22 -4.29 -3.66
N ALA A 254 -3.99 -4.51 -4.11
CA ALA A 254 -3.35 -3.69 -5.14
C ALA A 254 -2.92 -4.52 -6.35
N ILE A 255 -3.05 -3.92 -7.53
CA ILE A 255 -2.60 -4.42 -8.81
C ILE A 255 -1.07 -4.28 -8.86
N PRO A 256 -0.31 -5.34 -9.14
CA PRO A 256 1.16 -5.29 -9.17
C PRO A 256 1.69 -4.46 -10.35
N ASN A 257 2.83 -3.80 -10.14
CA ASN A 257 3.45 -2.94 -11.16
C ASN A 257 3.70 -3.62 -12.50
N ARG A 258 3.97 -4.93 -12.55
CA ARG A 258 4.14 -5.62 -13.84
C ARG A 258 2.93 -5.42 -14.75
N LEU A 259 1.71 -5.49 -14.20
CA LEU A 259 0.48 -5.26 -14.97
C LEU A 259 0.32 -3.79 -15.33
N SER A 260 0.59 -2.87 -14.38
CA SER A 260 0.49 -1.43 -14.62
C SER A 260 1.47 -0.91 -15.66
N LEU A 261 2.74 -1.31 -15.59
CA LEU A 261 3.77 -0.91 -16.53
C LEU A 261 3.47 -1.44 -17.93
N SER A 262 3.12 -2.73 -18.03
CA SER A 262 2.76 -3.34 -19.32
C SER A 262 1.52 -2.71 -19.96
N PHE A 263 0.51 -2.34 -19.14
CA PHE A 263 -0.66 -1.60 -19.60
C PHE A 263 -0.31 -0.19 -20.11
N LEU A 264 0.56 0.53 -19.40
CA LEU A 264 1.00 1.88 -19.79
C LEU A 264 1.79 1.84 -21.10
N GLU A 265 2.72 0.91 -21.25
CA GLU A 265 3.52 0.72 -22.46
C GLU A 265 2.63 0.43 -23.67
N ARG A 266 1.67 -0.50 -23.56
CA ARG A 266 0.69 -0.79 -24.62
C ARG A 266 -0.22 0.40 -24.93
N SER A 267 -0.41 1.30 -23.98
CA SER A 267 -1.21 2.52 -24.13
C SER A 267 -0.39 3.72 -24.65
N GLY A 268 0.88 3.51 -25.02
CA GLY A 268 1.75 4.55 -25.58
C GLY A 268 2.35 5.51 -24.54
N VAL A 269 2.37 5.13 -23.26
CA VAL A 269 3.00 5.90 -22.18
C VAL A 269 4.26 5.21 -21.71
N SER A 270 5.37 5.95 -21.60
CA SER A 270 6.64 5.46 -21.05
C SER A 270 6.71 5.75 -19.54
N PRO A 271 6.43 4.78 -18.65
CA PRO A 271 6.47 5.01 -17.22
C PRO A 271 7.89 5.26 -16.71
N THR A 272 8.03 6.14 -15.73
CA THR A 272 9.32 6.38 -15.07
C THR A 272 9.56 5.32 -14.00
N THR A 273 10.64 4.53 -14.12
CA THR A 273 11.06 3.50 -13.14
C THR A 273 12.35 3.87 -12.41
N THR A 274 13.01 4.94 -12.83
CA THR A 274 14.27 5.44 -12.28
C THR A 274 14.04 6.78 -11.59
N GLY A 275 14.73 7.00 -10.47
CA GLY A 275 14.66 8.24 -9.70
C GLY A 275 14.28 8.01 -8.24
N VAL A 276 14.77 8.91 -7.38
CA VAL A 276 14.43 8.96 -5.95
C VAL A 276 13.38 10.05 -5.78
N THR A 277 12.18 9.68 -5.33
CA THR A 277 11.00 10.55 -5.39
C THR A 277 10.72 11.30 -4.10
N ALA A 278 11.30 10.88 -2.97
CA ALA A 278 11.07 11.53 -1.69
C ALA A 278 12.36 11.85 -0.94
N LYS A 279 12.52 13.11 -0.51
CA LYS A 279 13.21 13.35 0.76
C LYS A 279 12.40 12.60 1.83
N ARG A 280 13.09 11.89 2.72
CA ARG A 280 12.49 10.96 3.72
C ARG A 280 11.42 11.59 4.61
N ASP A 281 11.22 12.90 4.59
CA ASP A 281 10.53 13.63 5.65
C ASP A 281 9.09 14.04 5.29
N ASN A 282 8.56 13.75 4.09
CA ASN A 282 7.15 14.05 3.79
C ASN A 282 6.53 13.34 2.55
N LEU A 283 6.15 12.07 2.68
CA LEU A 283 5.58 11.30 1.56
C LEU A 283 4.25 11.86 1.03
N LEU A 284 3.37 12.35 1.90
CA LEU A 284 2.08 12.89 1.47
C LEU A 284 2.23 14.19 0.68
N LYS A 285 3.13 15.09 1.11
CA LYS A 285 3.43 16.33 0.38
C LYS A 285 3.99 16.05 -1.01
N GLU A 286 4.87 15.06 -1.13
CA GLU A 286 5.43 14.60 -2.40
C GLU A 286 4.36 13.98 -3.30
N ALA A 287 3.45 13.18 -2.73
CA ALA A 287 2.34 12.58 -3.46
C ALA A 287 1.33 13.61 -3.98
N ASN A 288 1.09 14.71 -3.26
CA ASN A 288 0.20 15.80 -3.70
C ASN A 288 0.60 16.43 -5.03
N GLN A 289 1.84 16.24 -5.48
CA GLN A 289 2.31 16.75 -6.77
C GLN A 289 1.77 15.96 -7.96
N PHE A 290 1.47 14.67 -7.76
CA PHE A 290 1.11 13.74 -8.84
C PHE A 290 -0.17 12.95 -8.59
N VAL A 291 -0.76 12.97 -7.39
CA VAL A 291 -2.07 12.35 -7.11
C VAL A 291 -3.20 13.34 -7.39
N ALA A 292 -4.30 12.84 -7.95
CA ALA A 292 -5.53 13.58 -8.15
C ALA A 292 -6.76 12.71 -7.89
N ARG A 293 -7.90 13.36 -7.61
CA ARG A 293 -9.19 12.70 -7.45
C ARG A 293 -9.81 12.51 -8.83
N VAL A 294 -10.42 11.36 -9.06
CA VAL A 294 -11.12 11.03 -10.29
C VAL A 294 -12.61 10.91 -9.99
N GLU A 295 -13.43 11.60 -10.76
CA GLU A 295 -14.86 11.70 -10.54
C GLU A 295 -15.61 11.27 -11.79
N CYS A 296 -16.53 10.32 -11.59
CA CYS A 296 -17.44 9.84 -12.62
C CYS A 296 -18.79 10.51 -12.46
N TRP A 297 -19.26 11.17 -13.50
CA TRP A 297 -20.53 11.89 -13.52
C TRP A 297 -21.47 11.22 -14.52
N ARG A 298 -22.72 10.96 -14.14
CA ARG A 298 -23.76 10.39 -15.02
C ARG A 298 -24.84 11.43 -15.30
#